data_AF-A0A7S3I2D0-F1
#
_entry.id   AF-A0A7S3I2D0-F1
#
_cell.length_a   1.000
_cell.length_b   1.000
_cell.length_c   1.000
_cell.angle_alpha   90.00
_cell.angle_beta   90.00
_cell.angle_gamma   90.00
#
_symmetry.space_group_name_H-M   'P 1'
#
loop_
_entity.id
_entity.type
_entity.pdbx_description
1 polymer ?
#
loop_
_entity_poly.entity_id
_entity_poly.type
_entity_poly.pdbx_seq_one_letter_code
_entity_poly.pdbx_strand_id
1 'polypeptide(L)'
;MSPTQASKWLVVFCDEINLPSTDKYGTQVVITFLRQMTEQNGFYRTSDKQWVSLERIMFVGACNPPTDVGRQVMSDRFLRHAPLIFVDFPGPESLKQIYGTFNRAMLKRVPALRHCADPMTEAMVDFYTRSQKHFTADQQAHYIYSPRELTRWKY
;
A
#
# COMPACT_ATOMS: atom_id res chain seq x y z
N MET A 1 -19.70 19.08 3.59
CA MET A 1 -18.59 18.97 2.63
C MET A 1 -18.91 17.82 1.71
N SER A 2 -18.85 18.06 0.41
CA SER A 2 -19.18 17.07 -0.63
C SER A 2 -18.27 17.25 -1.85
N PRO A 3 -18.10 16.21 -2.68
CA PRO A 3 -17.33 16.32 -3.92
C PRO A 3 -17.98 17.30 -4.91
N THR A 4 -17.16 17.98 -5.71
CA THR A 4 -17.64 18.90 -6.77
C THR A 4 -18.37 18.17 -7.89
N GLN A 5 -18.00 16.92 -8.18
CA GLN A 5 -18.72 16.08 -9.15
C GLN A 5 -20.01 15.54 -8.52
N ALA A 6 -21.15 15.94 -9.08
CA ALA A 6 -22.46 15.48 -8.63
C ALA A 6 -22.59 13.95 -8.73
N SER A 7 -23.29 13.36 -7.76
CA SER A 7 -23.64 11.93 -7.71
C SER A 7 -22.47 10.95 -7.70
N LYS A 8 -21.23 11.41 -7.44
CA LYS A 8 -20.07 10.52 -7.28
C LYS A 8 -19.57 10.47 -5.85
N TRP A 9 -18.97 9.34 -5.50
CA TRP A 9 -18.24 9.14 -4.25
C TRP A 9 -16.79 9.56 -4.41
N LEU A 10 -16.27 10.27 -3.41
CA LEU A 10 -14.85 10.54 -3.26
C LEU A 10 -14.24 9.51 -2.31
N VAL A 11 -13.21 8.82 -2.79
CA VAL A 11 -12.40 7.91 -1.98
C VAL A 11 -11.13 8.63 -1.58
N VAL A 12 -10.94 8.85 -0.29
CA VAL A 12 -9.70 9.35 0.29
C VAL A 12 -8.82 8.16 0.61
N PHE A 13 -7.77 7.96 -0.19
CA PHE A 13 -6.78 6.92 0.04
C PHE A 13 -5.66 7.45 0.92
N CYS A 14 -5.53 6.90 2.12
CA CYS A 14 -4.48 7.22 3.08
C CYS A 14 -3.40 6.15 2.99
N ASP A 15 -2.38 6.39 2.18
CA ASP A 15 -1.18 5.56 2.16
C ASP A 15 -0.38 5.77 3.45
N GLU A 16 0.25 4.71 3.94
CA GLU A 16 1.03 4.71 5.18
C GLU A 16 0.27 5.26 6.40
N ILE A 17 -1.00 4.86 6.56
CA ILE A 17 -1.91 5.41 7.58
C ILE A 17 -1.37 5.27 9.01
N ASN A 18 -0.50 4.29 9.28
CA ASN A 18 0.09 4.02 10.59
C ASN A 18 1.51 4.60 10.78
N LEU A 19 1.95 5.50 9.90
CA LEU A 19 3.19 6.24 10.05
C LEU A 19 3.12 7.45 11.03
N PRO A 20 2.00 8.18 11.17
CA PRO A 20 1.94 9.35 12.04
C PRO A 20 2.33 9.03 13.49
N SER A 21 3.26 9.82 14.03
CA SER A 21 3.74 9.66 15.41
C SER A 21 2.64 9.93 16.43
N THR A 22 2.73 9.26 17.57
CA THR A 22 1.94 9.57 18.76
C THR A 22 2.40 10.86 19.42
N ASP A 23 1.47 11.56 20.07
CA ASP A 23 1.81 12.65 20.98
C ASP A 23 2.45 12.12 22.28
N LYS A 24 2.81 13.05 23.19
CA LYS A 24 3.41 12.72 24.50
C LYS A 24 2.52 11.80 25.37
N TYR A 25 1.24 11.68 25.05
CA TYR A 25 0.25 10.91 25.79
C TYR A 25 -0.21 9.66 25.04
N GLY A 26 0.47 9.29 23.93
CA GLY A 26 0.17 8.08 23.16
C GLY A 26 -0.96 8.22 22.14
N THR A 27 -1.40 9.43 21.81
CA THR A 27 -2.51 9.67 20.88
C THR A 27 -2.01 10.06 19.49
N GLN A 28 -2.52 9.38 18.46
CA GLN A 28 -2.29 9.73 17.05
C GLN A 28 -3.42 10.65 16.58
N VAL A 29 -3.19 11.97 16.56
CA VAL A 29 -4.20 12.99 16.24
C VAL A 29 -4.86 12.78 14.87
N VAL A 30 -4.09 12.33 13.87
CA VAL A 30 -4.62 12.06 12.53
C VAL A 30 -5.60 10.88 12.55
N ILE A 31 -5.29 9.82 13.30
CA ILE A 31 -6.16 8.64 13.41
C ILE A 31 -7.43 8.95 14.20
N THR A 32 -7.34 9.77 15.25
CA THR A 32 -8.54 10.20 15.99
C THR A 32 -9.43 11.09 15.14
N PHE A 33 -8.85 11.91 14.27
CA PHE A 33 -9.59 12.72 13.30
C PHE A 33 -10.27 11.84 12.22
N LEU A 34 -9.56 10.87 11.66
CA LEU A 34 -10.17 9.88 10.74
C LEU A 34 -11.31 9.13 11.42
N ARG A 35 -11.11 8.68 12.67
CA ARG A 35 -12.17 8.06 13.47
C ARG A 35 -13.38 8.99 13.59
N GLN A 36 -13.19 10.26 13.94
CA GLN A 36 -14.29 11.22 14.06
C GLN A 36 -15.08 11.31 12.75
N MET A 37 -14.39 11.46 11.62
CA MET A 37 -15.03 11.52 10.31
C MET A 37 -15.79 10.24 9.96
N THR A 38 -15.25 9.06 10.30
CA THR A 38 -15.92 7.78 10.03
C THR A 38 -17.10 7.50 10.98
N GLU A 39 -16.99 7.88 12.26
CA GLU A 39 -17.98 7.55 13.30
C GLU A 39 -19.12 8.57 13.34
N GLN A 40 -18.79 9.86 13.19
CA GLN A 40 -19.74 10.97 13.32
C GLN A 40 -20.16 11.54 11.97
N ASN A 41 -19.63 11.03 10.87
CA ASN A 41 -19.90 11.50 9.51
C ASN A 41 -19.69 13.03 9.35
N GLY A 42 -18.64 13.55 9.97
CA GLY A 42 -18.38 14.98 10.02
C GLY A 42 -17.21 15.34 10.93
N PHE A 43 -16.89 16.63 10.97
CA PHE A 43 -15.88 17.20 11.85
C PHE A 43 -16.14 18.68 12.11
N TYR A 44 -15.45 19.25 13.10
CA TYR A 44 -15.50 20.69 13.37
C TYR A 44 -14.46 21.43 12.54
N ARG A 45 -14.89 22.44 11.77
CA ARG A 45 -13.97 23.30 11.05
C ARG A 45 -13.24 24.21 12.03
N THR A 46 -11.92 24.24 11.95
CA THR A 46 -11.07 24.93 12.93
C THR A 46 -11.21 26.46 12.88
N SER A 47 -11.58 27.03 11.74
CA SER A 47 -11.67 28.49 11.52
C SER A 47 -12.86 29.14 12.23
N ASP A 48 -14.04 28.53 12.14
CA ASP A 48 -15.32 29.10 12.60
C ASP A 48 -16.00 28.24 13.69
N LYS A 49 -15.38 27.11 14.06
CA LYS A 49 -15.88 26.12 15.03
C LYS A 49 -17.23 25.53 14.65
N GLN A 50 -17.61 25.60 13.37
CA GLN A 50 -18.87 25.04 12.88
C GLN A 50 -18.72 23.55 12.56
N TRP A 51 -19.81 22.82 12.78
CA TRP A 51 -19.89 21.41 12.37
C TRP A 51 -20.00 21.31 10.85
N VAL A 52 -19.21 20.43 10.25
CA VAL A 52 -19.22 20.12 8.83
C VAL A 52 -19.54 18.64 8.66
N SER A 53 -20.72 18.33 8.13
CA SER A 53 -21.09 16.96 7.74
C SER A 53 -20.34 16.54 6.47
N LEU A 54 -20.02 15.25 6.37
CA LEU A 54 -19.48 14.63 5.16
C LEU A 54 -20.61 14.03 4.35
N GLU A 55 -20.53 14.15 3.03
CA GLU A 55 -21.49 13.56 2.10
C GLU A 55 -20.73 12.94 0.93
N ARG A 56 -20.98 11.64 0.66
CA ARG A 56 -20.33 10.86 -0.40
C ARG A 56 -18.80 10.85 -0.32
N ILE A 57 -18.25 10.72 0.89
CA ILE A 57 -16.81 10.58 1.13
C ILE A 57 -16.57 9.28 1.88
N MET A 58 -15.61 8.48 1.42
CA MET A 58 -15.16 7.25 2.09
C MET A 58 -13.64 7.27 2.27
N PHE A 59 -13.16 6.59 3.30
CA PHE A 59 -11.73 6.49 3.62
C PHE A 59 -11.26 5.06 3.39
N VAL A 60 -10.10 4.92 2.75
CA VAL A 60 -9.41 3.64 2.57
C VAL A 60 -7.96 3.85 3.01
N GLY A 61 -7.48 2.99 3.92
CA GLY A 61 -6.10 3.04 4.40
C GLY A 61 -5.26 1.91 3.82
N ALA A 62 -3.99 2.19 3.56
CA ALA A 62 -2.95 1.18 3.38
C ALA A 62 -1.89 1.39 4.46
N CYS A 63 -1.39 0.30 5.02
CA CYS A 63 -0.34 0.33 6.02
C CYS A 63 0.53 -0.93 5.94
N ASN A 64 1.79 -0.76 6.30
CA ASN A 64 2.65 -1.87 6.68
C ASN A 64 2.22 -2.48 8.02
N PRO A 65 2.57 -3.75 8.30
CA PRO A 65 2.43 -4.33 9.62
C PRO A 65 3.03 -3.43 10.71
N PRO A 66 2.41 -3.31 11.89
CA PRO A 66 2.94 -2.50 12.99
C PRO A 66 4.25 -3.07 13.58
N THR A 67 4.65 -4.27 13.17
CA THR A 67 5.95 -4.89 13.48
C THR A 67 7.11 -4.22 12.72
N ASP A 68 6.82 -3.53 11.63
CA ASP A 68 7.84 -2.87 10.81
C ASP A 68 8.38 -1.63 11.53
N VAL A 69 9.68 -1.38 11.37
CA VAL A 69 10.37 -0.26 12.03
C VAL A 69 9.73 1.07 11.64
N GLY A 70 9.40 1.90 12.65
CA GLY A 70 8.81 3.22 12.45
C GLY A 70 7.29 3.21 12.27
N ARG A 71 6.63 2.04 12.28
CA ARG A 71 5.18 1.93 12.25
C ARG A 71 4.59 1.96 13.65
N GLN A 72 3.38 2.49 13.76
CA GLN A 72 2.66 2.61 15.01
C GLN A 72 1.43 1.70 15.04
N VAL A 73 1.04 1.25 16.23
CA VAL A 73 -0.22 0.51 16.40
C VAL A 73 -1.38 1.50 16.35
N MET A 74 -2.31 1.26 15.42
CA MET A 74 -3.55 2.04 15.36
C MET A 74 -4.51 1.65 16.47
N SER A 75 -5.25 2.62 17.00
CA SER A 75 -6.20 2.37 18.08
C SER A 75 -7.37 1.50 17.62
N ASP A 76 -7.75 0.49 18.41
CA ASP A 76 -8.95 -0.35 18.20
C ASP A 76 -10.24 0.48 18.05
N ARG A 77 -10.24 1.65 18.69
CA ARG A 77 -11.29 2.67 18.59
C ARG A 77 -11.53 3.13 17.15
N PHE A 78 -10.49 3.21 16.33
CA PHE A 78 -10.59 3.50 14.90
C PHE A 78 -10.83 2.20 14.12
N LEU A 79 -10.05 1.15 14.41
CA LEU A 79 -10.10 -0.11 13.66
C LEU A 79 -11.45 -0.81 13.71
N ARG A 80 -12.25 -0.64 14.77
CA ARG A 80 -13.63 -1.19 14.82
C ARG A 80 -14.55 -0.67 13.69
N HIS A 81 -14.20 0.43 13.03
CA HIS A 81 -14.96 1.01 11.92
C HIS A 81 -14.43 0.57 10.55
N ALA A 82 -13.30 -0.14 10.49
CA ALA A 82 -12.61 -0.48 9.24
C ALA A 82 -12.32 -1.99 9.17
N PRO A 83 -12.85 -2.70 8.16
CA PRO A 83 -12.39 -4.05 7.85
C PRO A 83 -10.91 -4.05 7.48
N LEU A 84 -10.15 -5.01 8.02
CA LEU A 84 -8.73 -5.19 7.73
C LEU A 84 -8.53 -6.37 6.78
N ILE A 85 -7.77 -6.13 5.71
CA ILE A 85 -7.43 -7.15 4.71
C ILE A 85 -5.90 -7.22 4.65
N PHE A 86 -5.35 -8.40 4.94
CA PHE A 86 -3.93 -8.66 4.80
C PHE A 86 -3.62 -9.11 3.37
N VAL A 87 -2.62 -8.46 2.75
CA VAL A 87 -2.15 -8.80 1.40
C VAL A 87 -0.65 -9.06 1.48
N ASP A 88 -0.29 -10.33 1.35
CA ASP A 88 1.11 -10.75 1.31
C ASP A 88 1.68 -10.67 -0.12
N PHE A 89 2.99 -10.80 -0.25
CA PHE A 89 3.65 -10.91 -1.53
C PHE A 89 3.21 -12.17 -2.30
N PRO A 90 3.06 -12.07 -3.63
CA PRO A 90 2.77 -13.23 -4.45
C PRO A 90 3.90 -14.26 -4.38
N GLY A 91 3.53 -15.53 -4.31
CA GLY A 91 4.51 -16.63 -4.33
C GLY A 91 5.25 -16.73 -5.67
N PRO A 92 6.35 -17.54 -5.72
CA PRO A 92 7.20 -17.66 -6.91
C PRO A 92 6.44 -18.03 -8.19
N GLU A 93 5.47 -18.94 -8.11
CA GLU A 93 4.68 -19.36 -9.28
C GLU A 93 3.78 -18.23 -9.80
N SER A 94 3.16 -17.45 -8.89
CA SER A 94 2.38 -16.28 -9.26
C SER A 94 3.26 -15.18 -9.87
N LEU A 95 4.47 -14.96 -9.31
CA LEU A 95 5.46 -14.05 -9.89
C LEU A 95 5.86 -14.47 -11.30
N LYS A 96 6.15 -15.76 -11.53
CA LYS A 96 6.44 -16.29 -12.87
C LYS A 96 5.28 -16.07 -13.84
N GLN A 97 4.03 -16.26 -13.41
CA GLN A 97 2.87 -16.02 -14.28
C GLN A 97 2.71 -14.53 -14.64
N ILE A 98 2.82 -13.64 -13.64
CA ILE A 98 2.70 -12.20 -13.81
C ILE A 98 3.82 -11.68 -14.74
N TYR A 99 5.08 -11.94 -14.39
CA TYR A 99 6.23 -11.45 -15.13
C TYR A 99 6.47 -12.19 -16.46
N GLY A 100 6.03 -13.45 -16.57
CA GLY A 100 6.00 -14.17 -17.84
C GLY A 100 5.10 -13.48 -18.86
N THR A 101 3.94 -12.98 -18.41
CA THR A 101 3.04 -12.23 -19.29
C THR A 101 3.67 -10.91 -19.75
N PHE A 102 4.33 -10.18 -18.85
CA PHE A 102 5.07 -8.96 -19.20
C PHE A 102 6.20 -9.24 -20.19
N ASN A 103 7.04 -10.24 -19.93
CA ASN A 103 8.20 -10.58 -20.75
C ASN A 103 7.80 -11.08 -22.13
N ARG A 104 6.78 -11.95 -22.22
CA ARG A 104 6.22 -12.37 -23.52
C ARG A 104 5.69 -11.17 -24.31
N ALA A 105 4.99 -10.24 -23.66
CA ALA A 105 4.49 -9.03 -24.32
C ALA A 105 5.63 -8.12 -24.81
N MET A 106 6.70 -7.97 -24.03
CA MET A 106 7.88 -7.21 -24.40
C MET A 106 8.60 -7.83 -25.61
N LEU A 107 8.86 -9.14 -25.57
CA LEU A 107 9.61 -9.84 -26.60
C LEU A 107 8.81 -10.12 -27.89
N LYS A 108 7.50 -9.87 -27.92
CA LYS A 108 6.72 -9.86 -29.18
C LYS A 108 7.29 -8.89 -30.21
N ARG A 109 7.94 -7.80 -29.79
CA ARG A 109 8.57 -6.82 -30.68
C ARG A 109 9.89 -7.30 -31.29
N VAL A 110 10.49 -8.35 -30.73
CA VAL A 110 11.76 -8.94 -31.19
C VAL A 110 11.55 -10.46 -31.38
N PRO A 111 10.94 -10.88 -32.52
CA PRO A 111 10.53 -12.27 -32.73
C PRO A 111 11.64 -13.30 -32.53
N ALA A 112 12.89 -12.94 -32.86
CA ALA A 112 14.06 -13.79 -32.68
C ALA A 112 14.26 -14.24 -31.21
N LEU A 113 13.84 -13.42 -30.24
CA LEU A 113 14.02 -13.68 -28.80
C LEU A 113 12.75 -14.20 -28.13
N ARG A 114 11.66 -14.44 -28.87
CA ARG A 114 10.37 -14.82 -28.26
C ARG A 114 10.45 -16.09 -27.40
N HIS A 115 11.28 -17.06 -27.82
CA HIS A 115 11.50 -18.30 -27.09
C HIS A 115 12.26 -18.11 -25.76
N CYS A 116 12.95 -16.98 -25.58
CA CYS A 116 13.68 -16.66 -24.35
C CYS A 116 12.77 -16.10 -23.23
N ALA A 117 11.49 -15.81 -23.51
CA ALA A 117 10.62 -15.13 -22.56
C ALA A 117 10.44 -15.87 -21.23
N ASP A 118 10.15 -17.17 -21.29
CA ASP A 118 9.91 -17.98 -20.10
C ASP A 118 11.22 -18.26 -19.32
N PRO A 119 12.33 -18.69 -19.95
CA PRO A 119 13.62 -18.81 -19.27
C PRO A 119 14.11 -17.51 -18.63
N MET A 120 13.87 -16.37 -19.28
CA MET A 120 14.20 -15.06 -18.73
C MET A 120 13.37 -14.76 -17.48
N THR A 121 12.06 -15.01 -17.51
CA THR A 121 11.19 -14.85 -16.34
C THR A 121 11.63 -15.74 -15.18
N GLU A 122 11.97 -17.00 -15.45
CA GLU A 122 12.45 -17.93 -14.43
C GLU A 122 13.73 -17.40 -13.77
N ALA A 123 14.71 -16.97 -14.57
CA ALA A 123 15.94 -16.39 -14.07
C ALA A 123 15.70 -15.11 -13.25
N MET A 124 14.77 -14.25 -13.68
CA MET A 124 14.42 -13.04 -12.95
C MET A 124 13.84 -13.35 -11.57
N VAL A 125 12.87 -14.27 -11.50
CA VAL A 125 12.20 -14.64 -10.24
C VAL A 125 13.15 -15.39 -9.31
N ASP A 126 14.01 -16.27 -9.85
CA ASP A 126 15.04 -16.96 -9.06
C ASP A 126 16.04 -15.95 -8.48
N PHE A 127 16.56 -15.03 -9.30
CA PHE A 127 17.47 -13.98 -8.82
C PHE A 127 16.81 -13.10 -7.75
N TYR A 128 15.59 -12.62 -7.98
CA TYR A 128 14.83 -11.85 -6.99
C TYR A 128 14.70 -12.61 -5.67
N THR A 129 14.36 -13.89 -5.72
CA THR A 129 14.20 -14.75 -4.53
C THR A 129 15.53 -14.92 -3.79
N ARG A 130 16.64 -15.10 -4.52
CA ARG A 130 17.98 -15.21 -3.92
C ARG A 130 18.42 -13.88 -3.30
N SER A 131 18.21 -12.76 -3.98
CA SER A 131 18.53 -11.43 -3.47
C SER A 131 17.75 -11.11 -2.20
N GLN A 132 16.44 -11.37 -2.18
CA GLN A 132 15.59 -11.20 -1.00
C GLN A 132 16.06 -12.03 0.19
N LYS A 133 16.55 -13.26 -0.03
CA LYS A 133 17.09 -14.12 1.03
C LYS A 133 18.46 -13.69 1.51
N HIS A 134 19.28 -13.13 0.62
CA HIS A 134 20.67 -12.79 0.93
C HIS A 134 20.78 -11.44 1.66
N PHE A 135 20.00 -10.44 1.22
CA PHE A 135 20.04 -9.08 1.74
C PHE A 135 18.82 -8.82 2.62
N THR A 136 19.03 -8.78 3.94
CA THR A 136 17.97 -8.59 4.93
C THR A 136 18.07 -7.24 5.63
N ALA A 137 16.94 -6.77 6.15
CA ALA A 137 16.86 -5.51 6.89
C ALA A 137 17.78 -5.47 8.14
N ASP A 138 18.09 -6.65 8.71
CA ASP A 138 19.04 -6.79 9.84
C ASP A 138 20.48 -6.42 9.45
N GLN A 139 20.87 -6.61 8.19
CA GLN A 139 22.19 -6.23 7.69
C GLN A 139 22.25 -4.72 7.40
N GLN A 140 21.23 -4.21 6.70
CA GLN A 140 21.04 -2.79 6.39
C GLN A 140 19.56 -2.49 6.32
N ALA A 141 19.11 -1.42 6.98
CA ALA A 141 17.68 -1.08 7.08
C ALA A 141 16.99 -0.86 5.72
N HIS A 142 17.74 -0.53 4.68
CA HIS A 142 17.22 -0.29 3.33
C HIS A 142 17.21 -1.55 2.44
N TYR A 143 17.65 -2.71 2.94
CA TYR A 143 17.57 -3.99 2.23
C TYR A 143 16.14 -4.55 2.33
N ILE A 144 15.25 -3.93 1.57
CA ILE A 144 13.83 -4.28 1.47
C ILE A 144 13.56 -4.66 0.01
N TYR A 145 13.03 -5.86 -0.18
CA TYR A 145 12.68 -6.38 -1.51
C TYR A 145 11.18 -6.51 -1.64
N SER A 146 10.67 -6.12 -2.81
CA SER A 146 9.27 -6.25 -3.18
C SER A 146 9.14 -6.58 -4.67
N PRO A 147 7.96 -7.01 -5.15
CA PRO A 147 7.70 -7.12 -6.57
C PRO A 147 7.92 -5.81 -7.36
N ARG A 148 8.01 -4.64 -6.71
CA ARG A 148 8.33 -3.38 -7.39
C ARG A 148 9.69 -3.44 -8.07
N GLU A 149 10.67 -4.15 -7.50
CA GLU A 149 12.00 -4.34 -8.08
C GLU A 149 11.91 -5.06 -9.43
N LEU A 150 11.16 -6.17 -9.50
CA LEU A 150 10.92 -6.91 -10.74
C LEU A 150 10.20 -6.07 -11.81
N THR A 151 9.28 -5.19 -11.40
CA THR A 151 8.61 -4.26 -12.31
C THR A 151 9.59 -3.20 -12.85
N ARG A 152 10.54 -2.74 -12.04
CA ARG A 152 11.55 -1.73 -12.41
C ARG A 152 12.56 -2.25 -13.43
N TRP A 153 12.87 -3.55 -13.44
CA TRP A 153 13.84 -4.17 -14.37
C TRP A 153 13.49 -4.02 -15.86
N LYS A 154 12.24 -3.65 -16.17
CA LYS A 154 11.81 -3.39 -17.54
C LYS A 154 12.42 -2.11 -18.14
N TYR A 155 12.86 -1.17 -17.30
CA TYR A 155 13.35 0.15 -17.72
C TYR A 155 14.86 0.18 -17.89
#